data_AF-A0A967TA63-F1
#
_entry.id   AF-A0A967TA63-F1
#
_cell.length_a   1.000
_cell.length_b   1.000
_cell.length_c   1.000
_cell.angle_alpha   90.00
_cell.angle_beta   90.00
_cell.angle_gamma   90.00
#
_symmetry.space_group_name_H-M   'P 1'
#
loop_
_entity.id
_entity.type
_entity.pdbx_description
1 polymer ?
#
loop_
_entity_poly.entity_id
_entity_poly.type
_entity_poly.pdbx_seq_one_letter_code
_entity_poly.pdbx_strand_id
1 'polypeptide(L)' 'MGNEPECAEIVLEQPLDPALRNELPAKLEHEPGIVSAYYAGETRLVVCYEVEYFTRLTLLDMVRGLGARAELGEE' A
#
# COMPACT_ATOMS: atom_id res chain seq x y z
N MET A 1 18.56 -9.40 -14.56
CA MET A 1 17.39 -8.58 -14.94
C MET A 1 16.53 -8.50 -13.70
N GLY A 2 16.63 -7.42 -12.93
CA GLY A 2 15.70 -7.18 -11.84
C GLY A 2 14.42 -6.61 -12.46
N ASN A 3 13.27 -7.17 -12.13
CA ASN A 3 12.00 -6.54 -12.47
C ASN A 3 11.98 -5.17 -11.79
N GLU A 4 11.69 -4.11 -12.54
CA GLU A 4 11.53 -2.79 -11.94
C GLU A 4 10.35 -2.83 -10.95
N PRO A 5 10.46 -2.20 -9.78
CA PRO A 5 9.37 -2.19 -8.81
C PRO A 5 8.14 -1.50 -9.43
N GLU A 6 6.99 -2.14 -9.27
CA GLU A 6 5.70 -1.57 -9.66
C GLU A 6 5.13 -0.78 -8.49
N CYS A 7 4.44 0.32 -8.76
CA CYS A 7 3.71 1.07 -7.74
C CYS A 7 2.21 0.97 -7.99
N ALA A 8 1.46 0.64 -6.93
CA ALA A 8 0.01 0.66 -6.94
C ALA A 8 -0.50 1.81 -6.07
N GLU A 9 -1.48 2.55 -6.57
CA GLU A 9 -2.25 3.49 -5.76
C GLU A 9 -3.42 2.75 -5.10
N ILE A 10 -3.53 2.91 -3.79
CA ILE A 10 -4.61 2.38 -2.96
C ILE A 10 -5.37 3.58 -2.41
N VAL A 11 -6.64 3.68 -2.80
CA VAL A 11 -7.54 4.74 -2.35
C VAL A 11 -8.31 4.24 -1.13
N LEU A 12 -8.26 5.03 -0.07
CA LEU A 12 -8.96 4.78 1.18
C LEU A 12 -10.33 5.45 1.13
N GLU A 13 -11.39 4.72 1.53
CA GLU A 13 -12.76 5.26 1.60
C GLU A 13 -12.85 6.46 2.55
N GLN A 14 -12.04 6.43 3.61
CA GLN A 14 -11.95 7.47 4.63
C GLN A 14 -10.51 7.59 5.14
N PRO A 15 -10.12 8.75 5.69
CA PRO A 15 -8.85 8.88 6.39
C PRO A 15 -8.74 7.83 7.50
N LEU A 16 -7.58 7.19 7.59
CA LEU A 16 -7.29 6.28 8.70
C LEU A 16 -7.09 7.06 10.00
N ASP A 17 -7.29 6.35 11.10
CA ASP A 17 -6.90 6.85 12.41
C ASP A 17 -5.43 7.33 12.37
N PRO A 18 -5.10 8.51 12.94
CA PRO A 18 -3.75 9.07 12.86
C PRO A 18 -2.67 8.14 13.40
N ALA A 19 -2.98 7.25 14.36
CA ALA A 19 -2.03 6.23 14.80
C ALA A 19 -1.73 5.24 13.67
N LEU A 20 -2.78 4.62 13.12
CA LEU A 20 -2.67 3.65 12.04
C LEU A 20 -2.07 4.27 10.77
N ARG A 21 -2.43 5.52 10.46
CA ARG A 21 -1.89 6.26 9.31
C ARG A 21 -0.37 6.40 9.41
N ASN A 22 0.17 6.72 10.59
CA ASN A 22 1.61 6.86 10.76
C ASN A 22 2.34 5.52 10.74
N GLU A 23 1.70 4.46 11.22
CA GLU A 23 2.32 3.13 11.30
C GLU A 23 2.20 2.30 10.02
N LEU A 24 1.17 2.50 9.21
CA LEU A 24 0.86 1.65 8.04
C LEU A 24 2.01 1.59 7.02
N PRO A 25 2.63 2.71 6.59
CA PRO A 25 3.73 2.65 5.63
C PRO A 25 4.92 1.86 6.18
N ALA A 26 5.29 2.11 7.44
CA ALA A 26 6.39 1.41 8.10
C ALA A 26 6.11 -0.09 8.28
N LYS A 27 4.85 -0.48 8.49
CA LYS A 27 4.45 -1.90 8.52
C LYS A 27 4.56 -2.55 7.15
N LEU A 28 4.14 -1.86 6.08
CA LEU A 28 4.25 -2.35 4.72
C LEU A 28 5.71 -2.47 4.27
N GLU A 29 6.55 -1.47 4.56
CA GLU A 29 7.99 -1.50 4.23
C GLU A 29 8.77 -2.58 4.99
N HIS A 30 8.18 -3.17 6.04
CA HIS A 30 8.76 -4.33 6.74
C HIS A 30 8.50 -5.66 6.00
N GLU A 31 7.53 -5.70 5.09
CA GLU A 31 7.17 -6.90 4.35
C GLU A 31 8.16 -7.16 3.20
N PRO A 32 8.61 -8.41 3.02
CA PRO A 32 9.59 -8.74 1.98
C PRO A 32 9.00 -8.53 0.59
N GLY A 33 9.65 -7.69 -0.22
CA GLY A 33 9.20 -7.33 -1.56
C GLY A 33 8.45 -6.00 -1.63
N ILE A 34 8.20 -5.31 -0.51
CA ILE A 34 7.79 -3.90 -0.53
C ILE A 34 9.05 -3.04 -0.56
N VAL A 35 9.15 -2.17 -1.57
CA VAL A 35 10.28 -1.26 -1.75
C VAL A 35 10.05 0.06 -1.02
N SER A 36 8.82 0.58 -1.09
CA SER A 36 8.44 1.79 -0.38
C SER A 36 6.92 1.91 -0.25
N ALA A 37 6.46 2.55 0.82
CA ALA A 37 5.06 2.92 0.99
C ALA A 37 4.95 4.35 1.51
N TYR A 38 4.04 5.16 0.95
CA TYR A 38 3.83 6.54 1.39
C TYR A 38 2.45 7.06 1.01
N TYR A 39 1.98 8.09 1.71
CA TYR A 39 0.70 8.71 1.40
C TYR A 39 0.86 9.85 0.38
N ALA A 40 0.07 9.81 -0.69
CA ALA A 40 -0.06 10.86 -1.69
C ALA A 40 -1.35 11.69 -1.48
N GLY A 41 -1.57 12.16 -0.25
CA GLY A 41 -2.76 12.91 0.16
C GLY A 41 -3.46 12.32 1.38
N GLU A 42 -4.67 12.76 1.70
CA GLU A 42 -5.39 12.28 2.89
C GLU A 42 -5.89 10.83 2.76
N THR A 43 -6.27 10.41 1.57
CA THR A 43 -6.89 9.09 1.34
C THR A 43 -6.18 8.27 0.27
N ARG A 44 -4.96 8.63 -0.11
CA ARG A 44 -4.20 7.90 -1.14
C ARG A 44 -2.92 7.36 -0.55
N LEU A 45 -2.76 6.05 -0.61
CA LEU A 45 -1.56 5.32 -0.23
C LEU A 45 -0.92 4.74 -1.49
N VAL A 46 0.31 5.13 -1.76
CA VAL A 46 1.10 4.57 -2.85
C VAL A 46 2.02 3.51 -2.25
N VAL A 47 1.99 2.31 -2.82
CA VAL A 47 2.84 1.19 -2.39
C VAL A 47 3.62 0.71 -3.60
N CYS A 48 4.94 0.81 -3.53
CA CYS A 48 5.87 0.32 -4.52
C CYS A 48 6.45 -1.02 -4.08
N TYR A 49 6.40 -2.02 -4.95
CA TYR A 49 6.65 -3.41 -4.63
C TYR A 49 7.28 -4.17 -5.81
N GLU A 50 7.96 -5.26 -5.48
CA GLU A 50 8.47 -6.21 -6.46
C GLU A 50 7.34 -7.17 -6.87
N VAL A 51 6.99 -7.16 -8.16
CA VAL A 51 5.91 -7.98 -8.75
C VAL A 51 6.12 -9.49 -8.62
N GLU A 52 7.32 -9.93 -8.24
CA GLU A 52 7.62 -11.33 -7.92
C GLU A 52 6.98 -11.76 -6.58
N TYR A 53 6.79 -10.82 -5.65
CA TYR A 53 6.28 -11.08 -4.29
C TYR A 53 4.80 -10.72 -4.14
N PHE A 54 4.36 -9.63 -4.79
CA PHE A 54 3.02 -9.10 -4.61
C PHE A 54 2.29 -8.89 -5.92
N THR A 55 0.96 -8.89 -5.81
CA THR A 55 0.05 -8.37 -6.82
C THR A 55 -0.72 -7.20 -6.23
N ARG A 56 -1.27 -6.33 -7.09
CA ARG A 56 -2.18 -5.25 -6.67
C ARG A 56 -3.29 -5.73 -5.73
N LEU A 57 -3.87 -6.91 -6.01
CA LEU A 57 -4.93 -7.50 -5.17
C LEU A 57 -4.42 -7.94 -3.80
N THR A 58 -3.22 -8.54 -3.73
CA THR A 58 -2.61 -8.95 -2.46
C THR A 58 -2.31 -7.75 -1.57
N LEU A 59 -1.82 -6.65 -2.16
CA LEU A 59 -1.56 -5.40 -1.42
C LEU A 59 -2.86 -4.80 -0.87
N LEU A 60 -3.90 -4.78 -1.69
CA LEU A 60 -5.22 -4.32 -1.26
C LEU A 60 -5.74 -5.15 -0.08
N ASP A 61 -5.62 -6.47 -0.14
CA ASP A 61 -6.06 -7.36 0.91
C ASP A 61 -5.27 -7.15 2.22
N MET A 62 -3.96 -6.95 2.14
CA MET A 62 -3.14 -6.61 3.32
C MET A 62 -3.57 -5.29 3.96
N VAL A 63 -3.76 -4.23 3.16
CA VAL A 63 -4.23 -2.93 3.67
C VAL A 63 -5.60 -3.08 4.33
N ARG A 64 -6.50 -3.88 3.75
CA ARG A 64 -7.81 -4.20 4.35
C ARG A 64 -7.70 -5.00 5.64
N GLY A 65 -6.80 -5.99 5.70
CA GLY A 65 -6.52 -6.78 6.89
C GLY A 65 -6.00 -5.96 8.07
N LEU A 66 -5.36 -4.82 7.80
CA LEU A 66 -4.91 -3.85 8.80
C LEU A 66 -6.02 -2.90 9.30
N GLY A 67 -7.26 -3.10 8.83
CA GLY A 67 -8.43 -2.35 9.27
C GLY A 67 -8.78 -1.15 8.39
N ALA A 68 -8.11 -0.97 7.25
CA ALA A 68 -8.41 0.10 6.32
C ALA A 68 -9.51 -0.29 5.32
N ARG A 69 -10.50 0.57 5.12
CA ARG A 69 -11.42 0.43 3.97
C ARG A 69 -10.76 1.05 2.75
N ALA A 70 -10.41 0.21 1.79
CA ALA A 70 -9.60 0.59 0.65
C ALA A 70 -10.06 -0.06 -0.65
N GLU A 71 -9.72 0.56 -1.77
CA GLU A 71 -9.87 0.09 -3.14
C GLU A 71 -8.61 0.41 -3.96
N LEU A 72 -8.42 -0.27 -5.08
CA LEU A 72 -7.33 0.06 -6.00
C LEU A 72 -7.72 1.33 -6.77
N GLY A 73 -6.82 2.30 -6.82
CA GLY A 73 -6.97 3.46 -7.69
C GLY A 73 -6.92 3.04 -9.16
N GLU A 74 -7.77 3.63 -9.99
CA GLU A 74 -7.65 3.54 -11.44
C GLU A 74 -6.46 4.41 -11.90
N GLU A 75 -5.63 3.88 -12.79
CA GLU A 75 -4.49 4.57 -13.43
C GLU A 75 -4.93 5.72 -14.35
#